data_AF-A0A8J7P134-F1
#
_entry.id   AF-A0A8J7P134-F1
#
_cell.length_a   1.000
_cell.length_b   1.000
_cell.length_c   1.000
_cell.angle_alpha   90.00
_cell.angle_beta   90.00
_cell.angle_gamma   90.00
#
_symmetry.space_group_name_H-M   'P 1'
#
loop_
_entity.id
_entity.type
_entity.pdbx_description
1 polymer ?
#
loop_
_entity_poly.entity_id
_entity_poly.type
_entity_poly.pdbx_seq_one_letter_code
_entity_poly.pdbx_strand_id
1 'polypeptide(L)'
;SQAVESTIGGSGYQHNRVNQWTSSVVESSLNQLTKLGKPFKYIVTCIILQKNGAGLHTASSCFWDNTVDGSCTVRWENKTMYCIVSVFGLAI
;
A
#
# COMPACT_ATOMS: atom_id res chain seq x y z
N SER A 1 -5.94 -5.16 -2.85
CA SER A 1 -6.46 -5.51 -1.51
C SER A 1 -5.98 -6.88 -1.02
N GLN A 2 -5.85 -7.89 -1.89
CA GLN A 2 -5.45 -9.26 -1.49
C GLN A 2 -4.13 -9.32 -0.69
N ALA A 3 -3.10 -8.56 -1.07
CA ALA A 3 -1.83 -8.53 -0.32
C ALA A 3 -2.02 -8.10 1.14
N VAL A 4 -2.83 -7.06 1.38
CA VAL A 4 -3.17 -6.57 2.72
C VAL A 4 -3.98 -7.62 3.49
N GLU A 5 -5.06 -8.14 2.89
CA GLU A 5 -5.93 -9.13 3.53
C GLU A 5 -5.15 -10.39 3.96
N SER A 6 -4.28 -10.89 3.08
CA SER A 6 -3.45 -12.07 3.36
C SER A 6 -2.42 -11.85 4.47
N THR A 7 -1.97 -10.62 4.67
CA THR A 7 -0.90 -10.29 5.63
C THR A 7 -1.47 -9.94 7.01
N ILE A 8 -2.54 -9.13 7.05
CA ILE A 8 -3.05 -8.55 8.30
C ILE A 8 -4.55 -8.76 8.55
N GLY A 9 -5.27 -9.46 7.66
CA GLY A 9 -6.73 -9.65 7.72
C GLY A 9 -7.24 -10.12 9.08
N GLY A 10 -6.64 -11.19 9.61
CA GLY A 10 -6.97 -11.77 10.91
C GLY A 10 -6.19 -11.22 12.11
N SER A 11 -5.34 -10.21 11.91
CA SER A 11 -4.43 -9.73 12.96
C SER A 11 -4.99 -8.53 13.71
N GLY A 12 -4.86 -8.51 15.04
CA GLY A 12 -4.97 -7.28 15.82
C GLY A 12 -3.67 -6.46 15.75
N TYR A 13 -3.75 -5.15 15.90
CA TYR A 13 -2.58 -4.26 15.88
C TYR A 13 -1.52 -4.70 16.91
N GLN A 14 -0.28 -4.87 16.45
CA GLN A 14 0.87 -5.21 17.28
C GLN A 14 2.07 -4.38 16.81
N HIS A 15 2.47 -3.38 17.61
CA HIS A 15 3.48 -2.39 17.21
C HIS A 15 4.80 -3.01 16.72
N ASN A 16 5.27 -4.06 17.40
CA ASN A 16 6.49 -4.79 17.03
C ASN A 16 6.42 -5.53 15.68
N ARG A 17 5.22 -5.81 15.16
CA ARG A 17 5.00 -6.48 13.87
C ARG A 17 4.73 -5.52 12.72
N VAL A 18 4.42 -4.25 13.01
CA VAL A 18 4.04 -3.26 11.99
C VAL A 18 5.09 -3.15 10.88
N ASN A 19 6.37 -3.05 11.24
CA ASN A 19 7.44 -2.96 10.23
C ASN A 19 7.48 -4.18 9.31
N GLN A 20 7.35 -5.38 9.87
CA GLN A 20 7.32 -6.62 9.09
C GLN A 20 6.10 -6.65 8.16
N TRP A 21 4.91 -6.31 8.66
CA TRP A 21 3.69 -6.29 7.85
C TRP A 21 3.77 -5.28 6.71
N THR A 22 4.31 -4.08 6.97
CA THR A 22 4.52 -3.06 5.95
C THR A 22 5.42 -3.60 4.84
N SER A 23 6.57 -4.20 5.18
CA SER A 23 7.47 -4.81 4.19
C SER A 23 6.80 -5.93 3.41
N SER A 24 6.11 -6.85 4.07
CA SER A 24 5.42 -7.97 3.41
C SER A 24 4.32 -7.49 2.44
N VAL A 25 3.55 -6.46 2.82
CA VAL A 25 2.53 -5.87 1.94
C VAL A 25 3.17 -5.21 0.72
N VAL A 26 4.26 -4.46 0.91
CA VAL A 26 4.99 -3.79 -0.18
C VAL A 26 5.59 -4.81 -1.14
N GLU A 27 6.31 -5.81 -0.63
CA GLU A 27 6.93 -6.87 -1.44
C GLU A 27 5.90 -7.69 -2.20
N SER A 28 4.81 -8.10 -1.54
CA SER A 28 3.72 -8.85 -2.18
C SER A 28 3.07 -8.04 -3.31
N SER A 29 2.84 -6.75 -3.08
CA SER A 29 2.26 -5.84 -4.08
C SER A 29 3.22 -5.63 -5.27
N LEU A 30 4.49 -5.35 -5.00
CA LEU A 30 5.52 -5.21 -6.04
C LEU A 30 5.66 -6.50 -6.87
N ASN A 31 5.70 -7.66 -6.23
CA ASN A 31 5.79 -8.95 -6.90
C ASN A 31 4.58 -9.23 -7.81
N GLN A 32 3.38 -8.78 -7.44
CA GLN A 32 2.21 -8.92 -8.31
C GLN A 32 2.28 -7.96 -9.50
N LEU A 33 2.74 -6.73 -9.30
CA LEU A 33 2.88 -5.72 -10.35
C LEU A 33 3.95 -6.13 -11.38
N THR A 34 5.11 -6.60 -10.93
CA THR A 34 6.21 -7.03 -11.82
C THR A 34 5.82 -8.23 -12.67
N LYS A 35 4.99 -9.15 -12.14
CA LYS A 35 4.45 -10.29 -12.89
C LYS A 35 3.54 -9.90 -14.06
N LEU A 36 3.03 -8.67 -14.10
CA LEU A 36 2.24 -8.19 -15.23
C LEU A 36 3.11 -7.96 -16.48
N GLY A 37 4.44 -7.91 -16.34
CA GLY A 37 5.37 -7.78 -17.46
C GLY A 37 5.20 -6.49 -18.26
N LYS A 38 4.67 -5.44 -17.63
CA LYS A 38 4.46 -4.14 -18.28
C LYS A 38 5.69 -3.25 -18.10
N PRO A 39 6.03 -2.38 -19.08
CA PRO A 39 7.24 -1.55 -19.06
C PRO A 39 7.03 -0.31 -18.16
N PHE A 40 6.92 -0.53 -16.85
CA PHE A 40 6.75 0.53 -15.86
C PHE A 40 7.78 0.42 -14.75
N LYS A 41 8.19 1.57 -14.22
CA LYS A 41 8.79 1.69 -12.89
C LYS A 41 7.66 1.74 -11.86
N TYR A 42 7.70 0.84 -10.89
CA TYR A 42 6.68 0.79 -9.83
C TYR A 42 7.24 1.31 -8.51
N ILE A 43 6.46 2.16 -7.84
CA ILE A 43 6.69 2.62 -6.47
C ILE A 43 5.49 2.18 -5.64
N VAL A 44 5.73 1.53 -4.50
CA VAL A 44 4.66 1.11 -3.57
C VAL A 44 4.96 1.67 -2.19
N THR A 45 4.00 2.38 -1.61
CA THR A 45 4.03 2.84 -0.23
C THR A 45 2.93 2.15 0.57
N CYS A 46 3.21 1.84 1.82
CA CYS A 46 2.27 1.23 2.75
C CYS A 46 2.33 1.96 4.09
N ILE A 47 1.16 2.33 4.62
CA ILE A 47 0.98 2.98 5.92
C ILE A 47 0.07 2.07 6.74
N ILE A 48 0.51 1.69 7.94
CA ILE A 48 -0.32 0.98 8.93
C ILE A 48 -0.44 1.88 10.16
N LEU A 49 -1.67 2.16 10.60
CA LEU A 49 -1.97 3.03 11.73
C LEU A 49 -2.89 2.33 12.72
N GLN A 50 -2.59 2.44 14.03
CA GLN A 50 -3.48 1.97 15.08
C GLN A 50 -4.77 2.80 15.15
N LYS A 51 -5.92 2.14 15.29
CA LYS A 51 -7.20 2.80 15.60
C LYS A 51 -7.26 3.14 17.08
N ASN A 52 -6.97 4.39 17.41
CA ASN A 52 -7.04 4.94 18.76
C ASN A 52 -7.84 6.26 18.83
N GLY A 53 -8.66 6.53 17.81
CA GLY A 53 -9.44 7.77 17.70
C GLY A 53 -8.71 8.92 16.99
N ALA A 54 -7.43 8.76 16.64
CA ALA A 54 -6.72 9.73 15.80
C ALA A 54 -7.23 9.72 14.36
N GLY A 55 -7.34 10.91 13.76
CA GLY A 55 -7.62 11.08 12.33
C GLY A 55 -6.38 10.80 11.47
N LEU A 56 -6.59 10.41 10.21
CA LEU A 56 -5.53 10.20 9.23
C LEU A 56 -5.88 10.88 7.91
N HIS A 57 -5.04 11.82 7.48
CA HIS A 57 -5.12 12.45 6.17
C HIS A 57 -3.89 12.05 5.34
N THR A 58 -4.12 11.45 4.18
CA THR A 58 -3.07 11.10 3.22
C THR A 58 -3.48 11.62 1.85
N ALA A 59 -2.58 12.37 1.21
CA ALA A 59 -2.70 12.87 -0.14
C ALA A 59 -1.36 12.70 -0.86
N SER A 60 -1.40 12.62 -2.19
CA SER A 60 -0.21 12.55 -3.04
C SER A 60 -0.36 13.53 -4.19
N SER A 61 0.72 14.26 -4.49
CA SER A 61 0.84 15.10 -5.69
C SER A 61 2.03 14.63 -6.49
N CYS A 62 1.88 14.54 -7.81
CA CYS A 62 2.90 14.01 -8.72
C CYS A 62 3.13 14.99 -9.87
N PHE A 63 4.38 15.10 -10.31
CA PHE A 63 4.75 15.77 -11.55
C PHE A 63 5.25 14.71 -12.53
N TRP A 64 4.39 14.36 -13.49
CA TRP A 64 4.55 13.19 -14.37
C TRP A 64 3.73 13.34 -15.66
N ASP A 65 3.80 12.38 -16.57
CA ASP A 65 2.98 12.38 -17.79
C ASP A 65 1.60 11.78 -17.51
N ASN A 66 0.55 12.62 -17.54
CA ASN A 66 -0.82 12.21 -17.23
C ASN A 66 -1.45 11.22 -18.24
N THR A 67 -0.78 10.94 -19.36
CA THR A 67 -1.27 9.99 -20.37
C THR A 67 -0.75 8.57 -20.15
N VAL A 68 0.42 8.44 -19.54
CA VAL A 68 1.11 7.14 -19.38
C VAL A 68 1.41 6.81 -17.93
N ASP A 69 1.48 7.78 -17.03
CA ASP A 69 1.76 7.56 -15.61
C ASP A 69 0.47 7.57 -14.78
N GLY A 70 0.48 6.88 -13.65
CA GLY A 70 -0.71 6.82 -12.80
C GLY A 70 -0.47 6.25 -11.41
N SER A 71 -1.46 6.42 -10.54
CA SER A 71 -1.45 5.83 -9.20
C SER A 71 -2.79 5.20 -8.84
N CYS A 72 -2.72 4.29 -7.86
CA CYS A 72 -3.87 3.66 -7.25
C CYS A 72 -3.65 3.60 -5.75
N THR A 73 -4.62 4.11 -4.98
CA THR A 73 -4.59 4.03 -3.52
C THR A 73 -5.73 3.15 -3.03
N VAL A 74 -5.37 2.13 -2.25
CA VAL A 74 -6.32 1.23 -1.59
C VAL A 74 -6.28 1.50 -0.09
N ARG A 75 -7.46 1.73 0.48
CA ARG A 75 -7.66 1.82 1.93
C ARG A 75 -8.30 0.53 2.41
N TRP A 76 -7.73 -0.03 3.46
CA TRP A 76 -8.21 -1.22 4.15
C TRP A 76 -8.25 -0.94 5.65
N GLU A 77 -9.16 -1.60 6.34
CA GLU A 77 -9.27 -1.45 7.78
C GLU A 77 -9.79 -2.72 8.43
N ASN A 78 -9.44 -2.91 9.71
CA ASN A 78 -10.11 -3.85 10.58
C ASN A 78 -10.50 -3.18 11.90
N LYS A 79 -10.84 -3.96 12.92
CA LYS A 79 -11.25 -3.43 14.24
C LYS A 79 -10.18 -2.58 14.94
N THR A 80 -8.90 -2.80 14.66
CA THR A 80 -7.78 -2.26 15.46
C THR A 80 -6.80 -1.38 14.68
N MET A 81 -6.85 -1.38 13.34
CA MET A 81 -5.92 -0.61 12.52
C MET A 81 -6.51 -0.22 11.16
N TYR A 82 -5.92 0.82 10.58
CA TYR A 82 -6.04 1.21 9.18
C TYR A 82 -4.78 0.75 8.43
N CYS A 83 -4.94 0.38 7.16
CA CYS A 83 -3.84 0.16 6.22
C CYS A 83 -4.14 0.91 4.93
N ILE A 84 -3.21 1.76 4.50
CA ILE A 84 -3.29 2.49 3.22
C ILE A 84 -2.11 2.05 2.37
N VAL A 85 -2.39 1.56 1.17
CA VAL A 85 -1.38 1.20 0.18
C VAL A 85 -1.55 2.07 -1.04
N SER A 86 -0.50 2.79 -1.43
CA SER A 86 -0.48 3.58 -2.67
C SER A 86 0.57 3.02 -3.62
N VAL A 87 0.15 2.76 -4.85
CA VAL A 87 1.00 2.30 -5.95
C VAL A 87 1.10 3.43 -6.97
N PHE A 88 2.30 3.69 -7.48
CA PHE A 88 2.57 4.59 -8.59
C PHE A 88 3.27 3.78 -9.68
N GLY A 89 2.75 3.85 -10.91
CA GLY A 89 3.37 3.27 -12.10
C GLY A 89 3.79 4.39 -13.03
N LEU A 90 5.07 4.41 -13.40
CA LEU A 90 5.63 5.39 -14.31
C LEU A 90 6.15 4.67 -15.56
N ALA A 91 5.69 5.07 -16.75
CA ALA A 91 6.10 4.42 -17.99
C ALA A 91 7.61 4.61 -18.25
N ILE A 92 8.22 3.65 -18.93
CA ILE A 92 9.64 3.66 -19.31
C ILE A 92 9.79 4.02 -20.78
#